data_AF-G9EM82-F1
#
_entry.id   AF-G9EM82-F1
#
_cell.length_a   1.000
_cell.length_b   1.000
_cell.length_c   1.000
_cell.angle_alpha   90.00
_cell.angle_beta   90.00
_cell.angle_gamma   90.00
#
_symmetry.space_group_name_H-M   'P 1'
#
loop_
_entity.id
_entity.type
_entity.pdbx_description
1 polymer ?
#
loop_
_entity_poly.entity_id
_entity_poly.type
_entity_poly.pdbx_seq_one_letter_code
_entity_poly.pdbx_strand_id
1 'polypeptide(L)'
;MVSELAQQFATQIQTFFYLIMLINGILHLIFAGAVARDGGSMNRMGQKTVLVSASTWAFATLIGGVFTATIYWLLHHSTLTRPIIREARYDKP
;
A
#
# COMPACT_ATOMS: atom_id res chain seq x y z
N MET A 1 2.88 -22.79 37.64
CA MET A 1 3.94 -23.11 36.65
C MET A 1 3.81 -22.29 35.36
N VAL A 2 2.89 -22.60 34.43
CA VAL A 2 2.76 -21.84 33.16
C VAL A 2 2.30 -20.39 33.36
N SER A 3 1.38 -20.17 34.31
CA SER A 3 0.91 -18.84 34.70
C SER A 3 2.01 -17.96 35.30
N GLU A 4 2.87 -18.52 36.15
CA GLU A 4 4.01 -17.83 36.76
C GLU A 4 5.04 -17.41 35.70
N LEU A 5 5.34 -18.31 34.74
CA LEU A 5 6.23 -18.00 33.62
C LEU A 5 5.66 -16.87 32.75
N ALA A 6 4.37 -16.93 32.41
CA ALA A 6 3.72 -15.86 31.65
C ALA A 6 3.77 -14.51 32.38
N GLN A 7 3.58 -14.53 33.70
CA GLN A 7 3.62 -13.31 34.53
C GLN A 7 5.05 -12.76 34.64
N GLN A 8 6.06 -13.62 34.69
CA GLN A 8 7.48 -13.22 34.68
C GLN A 8 7.90 -12.51 33.39
N PHE A 9 7.30 -12.87 32.24
CA PHE A 9 7.63 -12.27 30.92
C PHE A 9 6.61 -11.24 30.41
N ALA A 10 5.57 -10.93 31.19
CA ALA A 10 4.46 -10.09 30.74
C ALA A 10 4.93 -8.70 30.24
N THR A 11 5.84 -8.06 30.98
CA THR A 11 6.38 -6.75 30.62
C THR A 11 7.19 -6.81 29.32
N GLN A 12 8.06 -7.81 29.16
CA GLN A 12 8.87 -8.00 27.96
C GLN A 12 7.97 -8.22 26.74
N ILE A 13 6.97 -9.09 26.87
CA ILE A 13 5.97 -9.36 25.83
C ILE A 13 5.25 -8.06 25.43
N GLN A 14 4.81 -7.26 26.40
CA GLN A 14 4.16 -5.98 26.13
C GLN A 14 5.09 -4.99 25.41
N THR A 15 6.37 -4.90 25.82
CA THR A 15 7.36 -4.07 25.13
C THR A 15 7.56 -4.53 23.68
N PHE A 16 7.66 -5.84 23.43
CA PHE A 16 7.75 -6.37 22.07
C PHE A 16 6.53 -6.02 21.23
N PHE A 17 5.32 -6.10 21.80
CA PHE A 17 4.11 -5.67 21.10
C PHE A 17 4.15 -4.19 20.71
N TYR A 18 4.62 -3.30 21.58
CA TYR A 18 4.78 -1.88 21.25
C TYR A 18 5.84 -1.64 20.18
N LEU A 19 6.97 -2.36 20.21
CA LEU A 19 7.99 -2.26 19.17
C LEU A 19 7.46 -2.72 17.81
N ILE A 20 6.76 -3.85 17.77
CA ILE A 20 6.14 -4.36 16.55
C ILE A 20 5.09 -3.37 16.02
N MET A 21 4.25 -2.82 16.91
CA MET A 21 3.25 -1.81 16.54
C MET A 21 3.89 -0.55 15.96
N LEU A 22 4.99 -0.07 16.58
CA LEU A 22 5.74 1.09 16.10
C LEU A 22 6.34 0.84 14.71
N ILE A 23 7.03 -0.29 14.53
CA ILE A 23 7.62 -0.68 13.24
C ILE A 23 6.51 -0.79 12.19
N ASN A 24 5.39 -1.41 12.54
CA ASN A 24 4.24 -1.58 11.66
C ASN A 24 3.66 -0.22 11.23
N GLY A 25 3.48 0.72 12.16
CA GLY A 25 3.06 2.09 11.87
C GLY A 25 4.04 2.84 10.96
N ILE A 26 5.35 2.70 11.17
CA ILE A 26 6.38 3.27 10.29
C ILE A 26 6.27 2.68 8.89
N LEU A 27 6.07 1.37 8.75
CA LEU A 27 5.86 0.73 7.45
C LEU A 27 4.64 1.30 6.72
N HIS A 28 3.52 1.52 7.42
CA HIS A 28 2.33 2.15 6.84
C HIS A 28 2.65 3.55 6.30
N LEU A 29 3.39 4.36 7.04
CA LEU A 29 3.82 5.70 6.61
C LEU A 29 4.73 5.63 5.37
N ILE A 30 5.69 4.71 5.33
CA ILE A 30 6.59 4.52 4.19
C ILE A 30 5.78 4.14 2.93
N PHE A 31 4.88 3.16 3.04
CA PHE A 31 4.05 2.74 1.91
C PHE A 31 3.09 3.84 1.46
N ALA A 32 2.45 4.56 2.38
CA ALA A 32 1.59 5.69 2.04
C ALA A 32 2.37 6.80 1.31
N GLY A 33 3.58 7.11 1.76
CA GLY A 33 4.47 8.07 1.11
C GLY A 33 4.90 7.61 -0.29
N ALA A 34 5.20 6.33 -0.46
CA ALA A 34 5.53 5.75 -1.77
C ALA A 34 4.35 5.86 -2.75
N VAL A 35 3.14 5.50 -2.32
CA VAL A 35 1.91 5.61 -3.11
C VAL A 35 1.59 7.08 -3.45
N ALA A 36 1.74 8.00 -2.50
CA ALA A 36 1.54 9.43 -2.73
C ALA A 36 2.49 9.98 -3.79
N ARG A 37 3.78 9.61 -3.70
CA ARG A 37 4.81 10.02 -4.67
C ARG A 37 4.54 9.44 -6.05
N ASP A 38 4.21 8.17 -6.13
CA ASP A 38 3.95 7.46 -7.38
C ASP A 38 2.69 8.02 -8.08
N GLY A 39 1.56 8.06 -7.39
CA GLY A 39 0.31 8.61 -7.93
C GLY A 39 0.42 10.10 -8.27
N GLY A 40 1.21 10.87 -7.50
CA GLY A 40 1.53 12.26 -7.83
C GLY A 40 2.37 12.39 -9.09
N SER A 41 3.31 11.47 -9.32
CA SER A 41 4.09 11.40 -10.56
C SER A 41 3.20 11.07 -11.76
N MET A 42 2.30 10.09 -11.63
CA MET A 42 1.31 9.74 -12.65
C MET A 42 0.45 10.95 -13.03
N ASN A 43 -0.09 11.67 -12.04
CA ASN A 43 -0.89 12.87 -12.27
C ASN A 43 -0.12 13.94 -13.04
N ARG A 44 1.17 14.16 -12.73
CA ARG A 44 2.03 15.12 -13.49
C ARG A 44 2.28 14.69 -14.93
N MET A 45 2.27 13.39 -15.21
CA MET A 45 2.36 12.83 -16.56
C MET A 45 1.00 12.80 -17.30
N GLY A 46 -0.06 13.37 -16.70
CA GLY A 46 -1.42 13.35 -17.26
C GLY A 46 -2.14 12.01 -17.12
N GLN A 47 -1.54 11.04 -16.42
CA GLN A 47 -2.17 9.76 -16.10
C GLN A 47 -3.01 9.89 -14.83
N LYS A 48 -4.18 9.25 -14.83
CA LYS A 48 -5.06 9.23 -13.65
C LYS A 48 -4.88 7.92 -12.89
N THR A 49 -5.00 8.02 -11.57
CA THR A 49 -5.14 6.86 -10.69
C THR A 49 -6.51 6.21 -10.88
N VAL A 50 -6.57 4.90 -10.72
CA VAL A 50 -7.77 4.07 -10.87
C VAL A 50 -8.65 4.22 -9.62
N LEU A 51 -9.98 4.29 -9.80
CA LEU A 51 -11.03 4.45 -8.77
C LEU A 51 -11.06 5.81 -8.06
N VAL A 52 -9.96 6.23 -7.44
CA VAL A 52 -9.90 7.41 -6.57
C VAL A 52 -8.60 8.18 -6.78
N SER A 53 -8.52 9.38 -6.23
CA SER A 53 -7.34 10.25 -6.37
C SER A 53 -6.09 9.67 -5.71
N ALA A 54 -4.90 10.12 -6.14
CA ALA A 54 -3.63 9.71 -5.57
C ALA A 54 -3.52 9.96 -4.05
N SER A 55 -4.07 11.08 -3.55
CA SER A 55 -4.09 11.38 -2.11
C SER A 55 -5.03 10.43 -1.35
N THR A 56 -6.17 10.08 -1.94
CA THR A 56 -7.08 9.06 -1.36
C THR A 56 -6.40 7.69 -1.29
N TRP A 57 -5.66 7.28 -2.33
CA TRP A 57 -4.88 6.05 -2.32
C TRP A 57 -3.80 6.04 -1.25
N ALA A 58 -3.06 7.14 -1.11
CA ALA A 58 -2.06 7.29 -0.06
C ALA A 58 -2.68 7.18 1.34
N PHE A 59 -3.82 7.83 1.58
CA PHE A 59 -4.54 7.75 2.83
C PHE A 59 -5.07 6.33 3.12
N ALA A 60 -5.65 5.66 2.11
CA ALA A 60 -6.08 4.27 2.25
C ALA A 60 -4.90 3.33 2.57
N THR A 61 -3.71 3.63 2.06
CA THR A 61 -2.47 2.89 2.36
C THR A 61 -1.96 3.18 3.76
N LEU A 62 -2.15 4.39 4.28
CA LEU A 62 -1.82 4.71 5.67
C LEU A 62 -2.65 3.90 6.68
N ILE A 63 -3.90 3.59 6.32
CA ILE A 63 -4.81 2.81 7.18
C ILE A 63 -4.66 1.30 6.95
N GLY A 64 -4.65 0.86 5.68
CA GLY A 64 -4.64 -0.57 5.34
C GLY A 64 -3.25 -1.17 5.10
N GLY A 65 -2.22 -0.33 5.10
CA GLY A 65 -0.82 -0.75 5.06
C GLY A 65 -0.43 -1.44 3.77
N VAL A 66 0.40 -2.48 3.93
CA VAL A 66 0.98 -3.24 2.82
C VAL A 66 -0.09 -3.86 1.92
N PHE A 67 -1.22 -4.31 2.46
CA PHE A 67 -2.29 -4.91 1.65
C PHE A 67 -2.89 -3.90 0.68
N THR A 68 -3.19 -2.68 1.14
CA THR A 68 -3.67 -1.61 0.26
C THR A 68 -2.61 -1.21 -0.77
N ALA A 69 -1.33 -1.14 -0.35
CA ALA A 69 -0.22 -0.87 -1.28
C ALA A 69 -0.10 -1.94 -2.37
N THR A 70 -0.30 -3.22 -2.04
CA THR A 70 -0.32 -4.32 -3.01
C THR A 70 -1.49 -4.18 -3.98
N ILE A 71 -2.69 -3.83 -3.51
CA ILE A 71 -3.85 -3.59 -4.39
C ILE A 71 -3.56 -2.41 -5.32
N TYR A 72 -3.02 -1.31 -4.79
CA TYR A 72 -2.59 -0.17 -5.61
C TYR A 72 -1.62 -0.60 -6.71
N TRP A 73 -0.59 -1.38 -6.35
CA TRP A 73 0.40 -1.90 -7.30
C TRP A 73 -0.23 -2.80 -8.36
N LEU A 74 -1.12 -3.71 -7.96
CA LEU A 74 -1.83 -4.59 -8.89
C LEU A 74 -2.68 -3.81 -9.89
N LEU A 75 -3.32 -2.72 -9.47
CA LEU A 75 -4.17 -1.94 -10.36
C LEU A 75 -3.37 -1.04 -11.34
N HIS A 76 -2.24 -0.50 -10.91
CA HIS A 76 -1.51 0.53 -11.67
C HIS A 76 -0.26 0.00 -12.39
N HIS A 77 0.41 -1.01 -11.84
CA HIS A 77 1.70 -1.49 -12.33
C HIS A 77 1.68 -2.95 -12.82
N SER A 78 0.66 -3.73 -12.46
CA SER A 78 0.50 -5.07 -13.02
C SER A 78 0.05 -5.01 -14.48
N THR A 79 0.40 -6.05 -15.24
CA THR A 79 -0.12 -6.28 -16.59
C THR A 79 -1.57 -6.78 -16.60
N LEU A 80 -2.14 -7.15 -15.44
CA LEU A 80 -3.50 -7.68 -15.30
C LEU A 80 -4.59 -6.69 -15.75
N THR A 81 -4.37 -5.38 -15.62
CA THR A 81 -5.32 -4.33 -15.98
C THR A 81 -5.06 -3.70 -17.35
N ARG A 82 -4.08 -4.20 -18.12
CA ARG A 82 -3.83 -3.68 -19.48
C ARG A 82 -4.99 -4.06 -20.41
N PRO A 83 -5.68 -3.08 -21.04
CA PRO A 83 -6.68 -3.38 -22.04
C PRO A 83 -6.01 -4.10 -23.22
N ILE A 84 -6.47 -5.30 -23.53
CA ILE A 84 -6.00 -6.11 -24.69
C ILE A 84 -6.30 -5.38 -26.02
N ILE A 85 -7.25 -4.44 -26.00
CA ILE A 85 -7.73 -3.72 -27.17
C ILE A 85 -6.88 -2.46 -27.39
N ARG A 86 -5.70 -2.60 -27.99
CA ARG A 86 -4.98 -1.46 -28.58
C ARG A 86 -4.48 -1.71 -30.00
N GLU A 87 -5.15 -2.58 -30.75
CA GLU A 87 -4.84 -2.85 -32.17
C GLU A 87 -6.11 -2.99 -33.03
N ALA A 88 -6.95 -1.95 -33.10
CA ALA A 88 -8.05 -1.91 -34.07
C ALA A 88 -8.13 -0.61 -34.87
N ARG A 89 -7.08 0.24 -34.84
CA ARG A 89 -7.10 1.51 -35.57
C ARG A 89 -5.74 1.94 -36.13
N TYR A 90 -5.00 1.00 -36.70
CA TYR A 90 -3.90 1.33 -37.62
C TYR A 90 -4.30 1.21 -39.10
N ASP A 91 -5.36 0.46 -39.40
CA ASP A 91 -5.83 0.30 -40.78
C ASP A 91 -7.04 1.19 -41.04
N LYS A 92 -6.80 2.47 -41.34
CA LYS A 92 -7.70 3.22 -42.21
C LYS A 92 -6.88 3.89 -43.31
N PRO A 93 -7.10 3.54 -44.58
CA PRO A 93 -6.51 4.24 -45.72
C PRO A 93 -7.05 5.68 -45.82
#